data_AF-A0A1P8X8K8-F1
#
_entry.id   AF-A0A1P8X8K8-F1
#
_cell.length_a   1.000
_cell.length_b   1.000
_cell.length_c   1.000
_cell.angle_alpha   90.00
_cell.angle_beta   90.00
_cell.angle_gamma   90.00
#
_symmetry.space_group_name_H-M   'P 1'
#
loop_
_entity.id
_entity.type
_entity.pdbx_description
1 polymer ?
#
loop_
_entity_poly.entity_id
_entity_poly.type
_entity_poly.pdbx_seq_one_letter_code
_entity_poly.pdbx_strand_id
1 'polypeptide(L)' 'MTSPEAYNGKAPAIDFSATKAALWLSLTAFLALLVLYFIGMDQGATSVFGSNTDIHEFVHDARHLLGFPCH' A
#
# COMPACT_ATOMS: atom_id res chain seq x y z
N MET A 1 -34.96 -5.84 53.88
CA MET A 1 -34.25 -6.87 53.10
C MET A 1 -33.81 -6.21 51.79
N THR A 2 -32.55 -5.82 51.69
CA THR A 2 -31.99 -5.16 50.49
C THR A 2 -31.11 -6.17 49.77
N SER A 3 -31.54 -6.63 48.59
CA SER A 3 -30.71 -7.45 47.73
C SER A 3 -29.64 -6.57 47.06
N PRO A 4 -28.38 -7.00 46.95
CA PRO A 4 -27.41 -6.25 46.17
C PRO A 4 -27.68 -6.49 44.68
N GLU A 5 -28.02 -5.43 43.95
CA GLU A 5 -27.95 -5.43 42.49
C GLU A 5 -26.51 -5.66 42.07
N ALA A 6 -26.24 -6.86 41.54
CA ALA A 6 -24.95 -7.21 40.99
C ALA A 6 -24.68 -6.31 39.77
N TYR A 7 -23.76 -5.37 39.95
CA TYR A 7 -23.31 -4.47 38.89
C TYR A 7 -22.67 -5.32 37.77
N ASN A 8 -23.41 -5.54 36.69
CA ASN A 8 -22.92 -6.27 35.52
C ASN A 8 -22.02 -5.33 34.72
N GLY A 9 -20.76 -5.22 35.16
CA GLY A 9 -19.70 -4.49 34.48
C GLY A 9 -19.25 -5.23 33.23
N LYS A 10 -20.02 -5.16 32.15
CA LYS A 10 -19.49 -5.47 30.81
C LYS A 10 -18.47 -4.39 30.47
N ALA A 11 -17.19 -4.73 30.53
CA ALA A 11 -16.13 -3.87 30.04
C ALA A 11 -16.41 -3.49 28.56
N PRO A 12 -16.22 -2.22 28.17
CA PRO A 12 -16.44 -1.81 26.78
C PRO A 12 -15.46 -2.56 25.87
N ALA A 13 -15.99 -3.16 24.80
CA ALA A 13 -15.17 -3.81 23.79
C ALA A 13 -14.45 -2.74 22.96
N ILE A 14 -13.14 -2.87 22.80
CA ILE A 14 -12.35 -2.00 21.94
C ILE A 14 -12.60 -2.41 20.48
N ASP A 15 -13.06 -1.47 19.67
CA ASP A 15 -13.24 -1.67 18.23
C ASP A 15 -11.96 -1.34 17.46
N PHE A 16 -11.41 -2.34 16.77
CA PHE A 16 -10.21 -2.22 15.94
C PHE A 16 -10.52 -2.00 14.46
N SER A 17 -11.78 -1.83 14.08
CA SER A 17 -12.21 -1.73 12.68
C SER A 17 -11.53 -0.56 11.97
N ALA A 18 -11.51 0.62 12.59
CA ALA A 18 -10.88 1.81 12.02
C ALA A 18 -9.36 1.64 11.85
N THR A 19 -8.67 1.10 12.86
CA THR A 19 -7.22 0.83 12.80
C THR A 19 -6.91 -0.18 11.71
N LYS A 20 -7.70 -1.25 11.59
CA LYS A 20 -7.55 -2.26 10.53
C LYS A 20 -7.74 -1.64 9.16
N ALA A 21 -8.77 -0.81 8.98
CA ALA A 21 -9.02 -0.11 7.72
C ALA A 21 -7.87 0.84 7.36
N ALA A 22 -7.39 1.63 8.33
CA ALA A 22 -6.26 2.53 8.14
C ALA A 22 -5.00 1.77 7.72
N LEU A 23 -4.67 0.65 8.38
CA LEU A 23 -3.53 -0.18 8.03
C LEU A 23 -3.62 -0.70 6.58
N TRP A 24 -4.77 -1.24 6.18
CA TRP A 24 -4.95 -1.74 4.82
C TRP A 24 -4.89 -0.64 3.76
N LEU A 25 -5.52 0.50 4.02
CA LEU A 25 -5.50 1.65 3.11
C LEU A 25 -4.08 2.21 2.96
N SER A 26 -3.37 2.40 4.08
CA SER A 26 -1.98 2.90 4.07
C SER A 26 -1.03 1.94 3.36
N LEU A 27 -1.14 0.64 3.61
CA LEU A 27 -0.31 -0.36 2.94
C LEU A 27 -0.59 -0.38 1.42
N THR A 28 -1.86 -0.34 1.04
CA THR A 28 -2.27 -0.32 -0.37
C THR A 28 -1.78 0.94 -1.07
N ALA A 29 -1.96 2.10 -0.44
CA ALA A 29 -1.48 3.37 -0.97
C ALA A 29 0.04 3.39 -1.13
N PHE A 30 0.78 2.88 -0.14
CA PHE A 30 2.23 2.75 -0.21
C PHE A 30 2.67 1.84 -1.37
N LEU A 31 2.04 0.67 -1.53
CA LEU A 31 2.32 -0.23 -2.65
C LEU A 31 2.00 0.40 -4.01
N ALA A 32 0.89 1.13 -4.12
CA ALA A 32 0.54 1.86 -5.33
C ALA A 32 1.60 2.92 -5.68
N LEU A 33 2.11 3.65 -4.69
CA LEU A 33 3.20 4.62 -4.89
C LEU A 33 4.50 3.95 -5.34
N LEU A 34 4.85 2.79 -4.77
CA LEU A 34 6.02 2.02 -5.21
C LEU A 34 5.89 1.60 -6.69
N VAL A 35 4.72 1.12 -7.10
CA VAL A 35 4.46 0.76 -8.50
C VAL A 35 4.61 1.97 -9.41
N LEU A 36 4.01 3.12 -9.04
CA LEU A 36 4.14 4.35 -9.82
C LEU A 36 5.58 4.85 -9.91
N TYR A 37 6.36 4.70 -8.84
CA TYR A 37 7.79 5.02 -8.84
C TYR A 37 8.55 4.17 -9.86
N PHE A 38 8.38 2.85 -9.85
CA PHE A 38 9.08 1.97 -10.80
C PHE A 38 8.66 2.19 -12.24
N ILE A 39 7.37 2.51 -12.48
CA ILE A 39 6.88 2.78 -13.84
C ILE A 39 7.38 4.12 -14.39
N GLY A 40 7.46 5.16 -13.55
CA GLY A 40 7.67 6.53 -14.02
C GLY A 40 9.05 7.13 -13.73
N MET A 41 9.65 6.77 -12.60
CA MET A 41 10.81 7.45 -12.04
C MET A 41 12.09 6.61 -12.03
N ASP A 42 12.02 5.30 -12.16
CA ASP A 42 13.20 4.42 -12.25
C ASP A 42 13.80 4.52 -13.67
N GLN A 43 14.91 5.25 -13.80
CA GLN A 43 15.52 5.64 -15.09
C GLN A 43 17.06 5.42 -15.10
N GLY A 44 17.58 4.57 -14.22
CA GLY A 44 19.03 4.33 -14.07
C GLY A 44 19.78 5.35 -13.24
N ALA A 45 19.64 6.66 -13.47
CA ALA A 45 20.28 7.67 -12.61
C ALA A 45 19.55 7.86 -11.27
N THR A 46 18.25 7.56 -11.28
CA THR A 46 17.32 7.71 -10.16
C THR A 46 16.91 6.36 -9.56
N SER A 47 17.49 5.25 -10.03
CA SER A 47 17.07 3.91 -9.63
C SER A 47 17.56 3.53 -8.24
N VAL A 48 16.68 2.89 -7.46
CA VAL A 48 17.05 2.33 -6.14
C VAL A 48 18.01 1.14 -6.29
N PHE A 49 18.04 0.50 -7.46
CA PHE A 49 18.88 -0.68 -7.71
C PHE A 49 20.28 -0.34 -8.25
N GLY A 50 20.64 0.94 -8.26
CA GLY A 50 21.94 1.44 -8.72
C GLY A 50 21.87 2.07 -10.12
N SER A 51 23.01 2.20 -10.79
CA SER A 51 23.07 2.80 -12.13
C SER A 51 22.65 1.82 -13.25
N ASN A 52 21.46 1.23 -13.15
CA ASN A 52 20.91 0.25 -14.11
C ASN A 52 19.45 0.54 -14.49
N THR A 53 19.05 0.08 -15.68
CA THR A 53 17.74 0.35 -16.29
C THR A 53 16.92 -0.92 -16.50
N ASP A 54 17.29 -2.05 -15.88
CA ASP A 54 16.64 -3.35 -16.15
C ASP A 54 15.11 -3.31 -15.92
N ILE A 55 14.67 -2.65 -14.83
CA ILE A 55 13.25 -2.48 -14.52
C ILE A 55 12.60 -1.49 -15.49
N HIS A 56 13.30 -0.41 -15.81
CA HIS A 56 12.84 0.59 -16.77
C HIS A 56 12.55 -0.05 -18.13
N GLU A 57 13.50 -0.83 -18.65
CA GLU A 57 13.40 -1.51 -19.94
C GLU A 57 12.30 -2.57 -19.94
N PHE A 58 12.20 -3.38 -18.87
CA PHE A 58 11.11 -4.34 -18.72
C PHE A 58 9.73 -3.67 -18.78
N VAL A 59 9.55 -2.59 -18.03
CA VAL A 59 8.27 -1.86 -18.00
C VAL A 59 8.02 -1.14 -19.32
N HIS A 60 9.06 -0.55 -19.91
CA HIS A 60 9.01 0.09 -21.21
C HIS A 60 8.55 -0.91 -22.29
N ASP A 61 9.15 -2.10 -22.35
CA ASP A 61 8.81 -3.17 -23.28
C ASP A 61 7.40 -3.71 -23.08
N ALA A 62 6.96 -3.86 -21.82
CA ALA A 62 5.59 -4.27 -21.52
C ALA A 62 4.56 -3.26 -22.06
N ARG A 63 4.86 -1.96 -22.04
CA ARG A 63 3.97 -0.94 -22.62
C ARG A 63 3.92 -1.03 -24.14
N HIS A 64 5.05 -1.30 -24.79
CA HIS A 64 5.10 -1.56 -26.23
C HIS A 64 4.32 -2.82 -26.61
N LEU A 65 4.43 -3.89 -25.82
CA LEU A 65 3.66 -5.12 -26.00
C LEU A 65 2.15 -4.86 -25.91
N LEU A 66 1.72 -3.94 -25.04
CA LEU A 66 0.32 -3.51 -24.92
C LEU A 66 -0.09 -2.49 -26.01
N GLY A 67 0.78 -2.20 -26.98
CA GLY A 67 0.49 -1.33 -28.12
C GLY A 67 0.55 0.17 -27.81
N PHE A 68 1.06 0.57 -26.64
CA PHE A 68 1.21 1.97 -26.29
C PHE A 68 2.49 2.55 -26.94
N PRO A 69 2.39 3.59 -27.79
CA PRO A 69 3.56 4.16 -28.46
C PRO A 69 4.45 4.92 -27.46
N CYS A 70 5.78 4.75 -27.55
CA CYS A 70 6.76 5.66 -26.94
C CYS A 70 7.17 6.79 -27.89
N HIS A 71 7.75 7.85 -27.33
CA HIS A 71 8.25 8.99 -28.10
C HIS A 71 9.44 8.58 -28.95
#